data_AF-A0A0G0L0L3-F1
#
_entry.id   AF-A0A0G0L0L3-F1
#
_cell.length_a   1.000
_cell.length_b   1.000
_cell.length_c   1.000
_cell.angle_alpha   90.00
_cell.angle_beta   90.00
_cell.angle_gamma   90.00
#
_symmetry.space_group_name_H-M   'P 1'
#
loop_
_entity.id
_entity.type
_entity.pdbx_description
1 polymer ?
#
loop_
_entity_poly.entity_id
_entity_poly.type
_entity_poly.pdbx_seq_one_letter_code
_entity_poly.pdbx_strand_id
1 'polypeptide(L)'
;NLSWNRLDTSISGGTLTFGSPTPKSEIWTTDETTGAIKLAISQSLDLNNQDLKNVRSILSASGKLIINEDGTIVVDTVNSKKLCLNDQCLDREELKSLLEMKAVLPQ
;
A
#
# COMPACT_ATOMS: atom_id res chain seq x y z
N ASN A 1 -7.89 -0.06 33.63
CA ASN A 1 -8.37 -1.15 34.50
C ASN A 1 -9.18 -2.12 33.64
N LEU A 2 -8.61 -3.29 33.30
CA LEU A 2 -9.25 -4.31 32.46
C LEU A 2 -9.92 -5.43 33.31
N SER A 3 -10.17 -5.19 34.61
CA SER A 3 -10.63 -6.22 35.56
C SER A 3 -11.93 -6.94 35.17
N TRP A 4 -12.72 -6.36 34.26
CA TRP A 4 -14.01 -6.89 33.80
C TRP A 4 -13.93 -7.66 32.47
N ASN A 5 -12.82 -7.54 31.74
CA ASN A 5 -12.63 -8.23 30.46
C ASN A 5 -11.72 -9.43 30.69
N ARG A 6 -12.27 -10.51 31.26
CA ARG A 6 -11.59 -11.80 31.33
C ARG A 6 -11.96 -12.65 30.12
N LEU A 7 -11.02 -13.41 29.61
CA LEU A 7 -11.31 -14.44 28.63
C LEU A 7 -12.29 -15.44 29.26
N ASP A 8 -13.37 -15.76 28.55
CA ASP A 8 -14.36 -16.72 29.03
C ASP A 8 -13.67 -18.07 29.28
N THR A 9 -13.92 -18.68 30.45
CA THR A 9 -13.27 -19.92 30.86
C THR A 9 -13.55 -21.07 29.90
N SER A 10 -14.70 -21.07 29.22
CA SER A 10 -15.09 -22.07 28.22
C SER A 10 -14.19 -22.07 26.98
N ILE A 11 -13.51 -20.96 26.70
CA ILE A 11 -12.59 -20.81 25.56
C ILE A 11 -11.14 -20.58 26.00
N SER A 12 -10.87 -20.52 27.30
CA SER A 12 -9.55 -20.19 27.87
C SER A 12 -8.44 -21.21 27.60
N GLY A 13 -8.80 -22.43 27.18
CA GLY A 13 -7.87 -23.48 26.73
C GLY A 13 -7.95 -23.77 25.22
N GLY A 14 -8.66 -22.95 24.46
CA GLY A 14 -8.77 -23.12 23.01
C GLY A 14 -7.49 -22.71 22.27
N THR A 15 -7.23 -23.33 21.12
CA THR A 15 -6.16 -22.92 20.20
C THR A 15 -6.74 -22.01 19.13
N LEU A 16 -6.14 -20.84 18.93
CA LEU A 16 -6.41 -20.02 17.75
C LEU A 16 -5.72 -20.66 16.54
N THR A 17 -6.50 -21.20 15.61
CA THR A 17 -5.98 -21.71 14.33
C THR A 17 -6.02 -20.59 13.30
N PHE A 18 -4.84 -20.07 12.97
CA PHE A 18 -4.60 -19.17 11.85
C PHE A 18 -4.18 -20.03 10.65
N GLY A 19 -4.83 -19.88 9.49
CA GLY A 19 -4.59 -20.71 8.32
C GLY A 19 -5.85 -21.22 7.64
N SER A 20 -6.45 -20.38 6.80
CA SER A 20 -7.22 -20.85 5.64
C SER A 20 -6.48 -20.43 4.36
N PRO A 21 -6.37 -21.29 3.33
CA PRO A 21 -5.71 -20.95 2.06
C PRO A 21 -6.51 -19.97 1.19
N THR A 22 -7.57 -19.35 1.73
CA THR A 22 -8.38 -18.34 1.05
C THR A 22 -8.22 -17.00 1.78
N PRO A 23 -8.22 -15.85 1.08
CA PRO A 23 -7.77 -14.58 1.64
C PRO A 23 -8.85 -14.03 2.58
N LYS A 24 -8.89 -14.54 3.81
CA LYS A 24 -9.49 -13.84 4.93
C LYS A 24 -8.34 -13.18 5.65
N SER A 25 -8.30 -11.85 5.61
CA SER A 25 -7.36 -11.06 6.40
C SER A 25 -7.51 -11.47 7.86
N GLU A 26 -6.51 -12.15 8.40
CA GLU A 26 -6.49 -12.46 9.82
C GLU A 26 -6.28 -11.13 10.54
N ILE A 27 -7.34 -10.62 11.16
CA ILE A 27 -7.32 -9.34 11.88
C ILE A 27 -6.39 -9.42 13.09
N TRP A 28 -6.06 -10.64 13.53
CA TRP A 28 -5.27 -10.93 14.72
C TRP A 28 -4.11 -11.87 14.37
N THR A 29 -2.97 -11.64 15.01
CA THR A 29 -1.78 -12.50 14.98
C THR A 29 -1.30 -12.69 16.42
N THR A 30 -0.34 -13.58 16.64
CA THR A 30 0.24 -13.87 17.95
C THR A 30 1.73 -13.63 17.94
N ASP A 31 2.23 -12.96 18.97
CA ASP A 31 3.65 -12.98 19.28
C ASP A 31 4.03 -14.40 19.73
N GLU A 32 4.81 -15.12 18.92
CA GLU A 32 5.16 -16.52 19.21
C GLU A 32 6.10 -16.67 20.41
N THR A 33 6.74 -15.58 20.87
CA THR A 33 7.62 -15.59 22.04
C THR A 33 6.85 -15.34 23.33
N THR A 34 5.90 -14.41 23.32
CA THR A 34 5.16 -14.01 24.53
C THR A 34 3.72 -14.50 24.59
N GLY A 35 3.20 -15.07 23.50
CA GLY A 35 1.79 -15.47 23.35
C GLY A 35 0.82 -14.29 23.26
N ALA A 36 1.31 -13.05 23.12
CA ALA A 36 0.46 -11.87 23.09
C ALA A 36 -0.30 -11.78 21.76
N ILE A 37 -1.63 -11.66 21.83
CA ILE A 37 -2.47 -11.42 20.64
C ILE A 37 -2.29 -9.96 20.21
N LYS A 38 -1.89 -9.76 18.95
CA LYS A 38 -1.71 -8.44 18.32
C LYS A 38 -2.64 -8.33 17.13
N LEU A 39 -3.00 -7.10 16.79
CA LEU A 39 -3.80 -6.82 15.60
C LEU A 39 -2.91 -6.99 14.35
N ALA A 40 -3.18 -7.96 13.48
CA ALA A 40 -2.37 -8.23 12.29
C ALA A 40 -2.54 -7.17 11.19
N ILE A 41 -3.61 -6.36 11.25
CA ILE A 41 -3.78 -5.15 10.42
C ILE A 41 -2.92 -3.98 10.90
N SER A 42 -1.94 -4.17 11.80
CA SER A 42 -0.88 -3.17 12.03
C SER A 42 -0.02 -2.88 10.79
N GLN A 43 -0.31 -3.53 9.65
CA GLN A 43 0.25 -3.24 8.34
C GLN A 43 -0.61 -2.29 7.48
N SER A 44 -1.80 -1.88 7.92
CA SER A 44 -2.53 -0.78 7.29
C SER A 44 -2.13 0.53 7.95
N LEU A 45 -1.51 1.43 7.16
CA LEU A 45 -1.30 2.81 7.57
C LEU A 45 -2.66 3.51 7.67
N ASP A 46 -3.19 3.65 8.89
CA ASP A 46 -4.37 4.48 9.17
C ASP A 46 -3.91 5.90 9.52
N LEU A 47 -4.22 6.86 8.66
CA LEU A 47 -3.85 8.26 8.84
C LEU A 47 -4.97 9.09 9.48
N ASN A 48 -6.12 8.51 9.83
CA ASN A 48 -7.25 9.22 10.42
C ASN A 48 -7.59 10.53 9.65
N ASN A 49 -7.72 10.42 8.32
CA ASN A 49 -7.94 11.52 7.38
C ASN A 49 -6.87 12.62 7.37
N GLN A 50 -5.67 12.37 7.89
CA GLN A 50 -4.54 13.30 7.80
C GLN A 50 -3.72 13.07 6.54
N ASP A 51 -3.19 14.16 5.98
CA ASP A 51 -2.24 14.08 4.88
C ASP A 51 -0.85 13.67 5.38
N LEU A 52 -0.13 12.91 4.57
CA LEU A 52 1.32 12.76 4.71
C LEU A 52 2.02 14.00 4.15
N LYS A 53 2.58 14.84 5.02
CA LYS A 53 3.32 16.06 4.64
C LYS A 53 4.81 15.89 4.91
N ASN A 54 5.66 16.51 4.07
CA ASN A 54 7.12 16.50 4.21
C ASN A 54 7.75 15.08 4.22
N VAL A 55 7.22 14.15 3.43
CA VAL A 55 7.78 12.79 3.33
C VAL A 55 9.00 12.80 2.41
N ARG A 56 10.14 12.36 2.95
CA ARG A 56 11.41 12.23 2.19
C ARG A 56 11.34 11.20 1.07
N SER A 57 10.75 10.03 1.33
CA SER A 57 10.57 8.98 0.32
C SER A 57 9.51 7.97 0.75
N ILE A 58 8.74 7.44 -0.21
CA ILE A 58 7.86 6.27 -0.01
C ILE A 58 8.40 5.13 -0.88
N LEU A 59 8.73 4.02 -0.22
CA LEU A 59 9.22 2.81 -0.87
C LEU A 59 8.18 1.72 -0.67
N SER A 60 7.71 1.12 -1.77
CA SER A 60 6.92 -0.10 -1.65
C SER A 60 7.82 -1.25 -1.15
N ALA A 61 7.24 -2.21 -0.42
CA ALA A 61 7.98 -3.38 0.07
C ALA A 61 8.63 -4.20 -1.07
N SER A 62 8.11 -4.08 -2.30
CA SER A 62 8.65 -4.71 -3.50
C SER A 62 9.68 -3.84 -4.25
N GLY A 63 9.91 -2.59 -3.83
CA GLY A 63 10.80 -1.64 -4.51
C GLY A 63 10.26 -1.09 -5.84
N LYS A 64 9.04 -1.47 -6.24
CA LYS A 64 8.44 -1.13 -7.55
C LYS A 64 7.85 0.28 -7.64
N LEU A 65 7.76 0.98 -6.51
CA LEU A 65 7.32 2.37 -6.46
C LEU A 65 8.33 3.12 -5.59
N ILE A 66 9.04 4.05 -6.22
CA ILE A 66 9.96 4.97 -5.56
C ILE A 66 9.49 6.39 -5.88
N ILE A 67 9.24 7.18 -4.83
CA ILE A 67 9.01 8.63 -4.90
C ILE A 67 10.18 9.31 -4.20
N ASN A 68 10.99 10.06 -4.95
CA ASN A 68 12.20 10.73 -4.46
C ASN A 68 11.95 12.19 -4.07
N GLU A 69 12.87 12.79 -3.32
CA GLU A 69 12.81 14.20 -2.89
C GLU A 69 12.74 15.21 -4.05
N ASP A 70 13.27 14.84 -5.22
CA ASP A 70 13.23 15.65 -6.45
C ASP A 70 11.91 15.50 -7.23
N GLY A 71 10.97 14.69 -6.74
CA GLY A 71 9.69 14.41 -7.40
C GLY A 71 9.76 13.32 -8.47
N THR A 72 10.90 12.61 -8.61
CA THR A 72 11.01 11.51 -9.57
C THR A 72 10.19 10.30 -9.13
N ILE A 73 9.36 9.78 -10.04
CA ILE A 73 8.60 8.54 -9.88
C ILE A 73 9.25 7.45 -10.72
N VAL A 74 9.76 6.39 -10.08
CA VAL A 74 10.30 5.20 -10.76
C VAL A 74 9.35 4.03 -10.56
N VAL A 75 8.76 3.54 -11.66
CA VAL A 75 7.81 2.42 -11.69
C VAL A 75 7.97 1.60 -12.98
N ASP A 76 7.63 0.31 -12.93
CA ASP A 76 7.68 -0.56 -14.12
C ASP A 76 6.64 -0.16 -15.19
N THR A 77 5.43 0.21 -14.77
CA THR A 77 4.32 0.56 -15.66
C THR A 77 3.43 1.63 -15.02
N VAL A 78 3.13 2.70 -15.78
CA VAL A 78 2.08 3.67 -15.46
C VAL A 78 0.85 3.37 -16.33
N ASN A 79 -0.31 3.13 -15.71
CA ASN A 79 -1.59 3.00 -16.41
C ASN A 79 -2.56 4.09 -15.93
N SER A 80 -2.84 5.05 -16.81
CA SER A 80 -3.68 6.21 -16.51
C SER A 80 -4.69 6.45 -17.62
N LYS A 81 -5.89 6.92 -17.27
CA LYS A 81 -6.89 7.36 -18.27
C LYS A 81 -6.46 8.63 -18.99
N LYS A 82 -5.87 9.58 -18.25
CA LYS A 82 -5.24 10.81 -18.74
C LYS A 82 -4.00 11.09 -17.90
N LEU A 83 -2.92 11.54 -18.52
CA LEU A 83 -1.71 12.03 -17.86
C LEU A 83 -1.72 13.56 -17.92
N CYS A 84 -1.71 14.23 -16.77
CA CYS A 84 -1.69 15.69 -16.70
C CYS A 84 -0.37 16.20 -16.11
N LEU A 85 0.22 17.20 -16.76
CA LEU A 85 1.39 17.95 -16.33
C LEU A 85 0.96 19.42 -16.25
N ASN A 86 0.70 19.93 -15.04
CA ASN A 86 0.06 21.22 -14.78
C ASN A 86 -1.31 21.33 -15.47
N ASP A 87 -1.48 22.33 -16.33
CA ASP A 87 -2.69 22.62 -17.11
C ASP A 87 -2.79 21.79 -18.40
N GLN A 88 -1.75 21.02 -18.74
CA GLN A 88 -1.69 20.20 -19.95
C GLN A 88 -2.06 18.76 -19.62
N CYS A 89 -3.08 18.21 -20.29
CA CYS A 89 -3.51 16.83 -20.10
C CYS A 89 -3.50 16.09 -21.44
N LEU A 90 -3.06 14.85 -21.41
CA LEU A 90 -2.99 13.97 -22.59
C LEU A 90 -3.71 12.67 -22.30
N ASP A 91 -4.58 12.25 -23.20
CA ASP A 91 -5.11 10.89 -23.24
C ASP A 91 -4.23 9.92 -24.04
N ARG A 92 -4.69 8.68 -24.18
CA ARG A 92 -3.95 7.62 -24.87
C ARG A 92 -3.62 7.98 -26.32
N GLU A 93 -4.57 8.54 -27.06
CA GLU A 93 -4.38 8.82 -28.49
C GLU A 93 -3.46 10.03 -28.67
N GLU A 94 -3.65 11.07 -27.86
CA GLU A 94 -2.79 12.27 -27.88
C GLU A 94 -1.33 11.92 -27.54
N LEU A 95 -1.12 11.10 -26.50
CA LEU A 95 0.22 10.64 -26.14
C LEU A 95 0.85 9.78 -27.24
N LYS A 96 0.06 8.89 -27.86
CA LYS A 96 0.53 8.04 -28.97
C LYS A 96 0.98 8.89 -30.15
N SER A 97 0.18 9.88 -30.56
CA SER A 97 0.54 10.78 -31.67
C SER A 97 1.83 11.55 -31.39
N LEU A 98 2.03 12.05 -30.17
CA LEU A 98 3.28 12.76 -29.80
C LEU A 98 4.52 11.86 -29.87
N LEU A 99 4.40 10.61 -29.45
CA LEU A 99 5.49 9.63 -29.51
C LEU A 99 5.83 9.26 -30.96
N GLU A 100 4.81 9.09 -31.80
CA GLU A 100 4.98 8.81 -33.23
C GLU A 100 5.60 10.00 -33.97
N MET A 101 5.25 11.25 -33.63
CA MET A 101 5.87 12.44 -34.22
C MET A 101 7.38 12.53 -33.93
N LYS A 102 7.82 12.18 -32.72
CA LYS A 102 9.25 12.16 -32.37
C LYS A 102 10.03 11.09 -33.11
N ALA A 103 9.40 9.98 -33.49
CA ALA A 103 10.05 8.92 -34.26
C ALA A 103 10.38 9.33 -35.71
N VAL A 104 9.83 10.45 -36.19
CA VAL A 104 9.99 10.93 -37.58
C VAL A 104 10.97 12.10 -37.70
N LEU A 105 11.54 12.61 -36.60
CA LEU A 105 12.58 13.65 -36.67
C LEU A 105 13.90 13.02 -37.18
N PRO A 106 14.39 13.41 -38.38
CA PRO A 106 15.72 13.02 -38.82
C PRO A 106 16.76 13.69 -37.92
N GLN A 107 17.87 13.00 -37.66
CA GLN A 107 19.08 13.63 -37.11
C GLN A 107 19.61 14.73 -38.04
#